data_AF-A0AA88VP89-F1
#
_entry.id   AF-A0AA88VP89-F1
#
_cell.length_a   1.000
_cell.length_b   1.000
_cell.length_c   1.000
_cell.angle_alpha   90.00
_cell.angle_beta   90.00
_cell.angle_gamma   90.00
#
_symmetry.space_group_name_H-M   'P 1'
#
loop_
_entity.id
_entity.type
_entity.pdbx_description
1 polymer ?
#
loop_
_entity_poly.entity_id
_entity_poly.type
_entity_poly.pdbx_seq_one_letter_code
_entity_poly.pdbx_strand_id
1 'polypeptide(L)'
;MSAILAVKHKSAKTYAELAQETGLKNVYVAQILKGQALLSAEAARMLRALPGLPEDLVLEMMEPPRRSFDPFLIEDPAIYRRHFVYAYVALLLL
;
A
#
# COMPACT_ATOMS: atom_id res chain seq x y z
N MET A 1 -7.07 -8.62 -9.18
CA MET A 1 -6.19 -7.45 -8.97
C MET A 1 -7.08 -6.22 -8.84
N SER A 2 -6.91 -5.38 -7.82
CA SER A 2 -7.80 -4.21 -7.61
C SER A 2 -7.68 -3.21 -8.76
N ALA A 3 -8.74 -2.41 -8.98
CA ALA A 3 -8.75 -1.38 -10.03
C ALA A 3 -7.61 -0.35 -9.85
N ILE A 4 -7.33 0.04 -8.60
CA ILE A 4 -6.20 0.92 -8.23
C ILE A 4 -4.85 0.32 -8.67
N LEU A 5 -4.62 -0.97 -8.41
CA LEU A 5 -3.38 -1.64 -8.83
C LEU A 5 -3.27 -1.78 -10.35
N ALA A 6 -4.40 -1.91 -11.05
CA ALA A 6 -4.41 -1.92 -12.52
C ALA A 6 -3.99 -0.57 -13.10
N VAL A 7 -4.43 0.56 -12.52
CA VAL A 7 -3.99 1.91 -12.90
C VAL A 7 -2.48 2.06 -12.66
N LYS A 8 -1.99 1.63 -11.49
CA LYS A 8 -0.55 1.63 -11.18
C LYS A 8 0.24 0.77 -12.17
N HIS A 9 -0.28 -0.38 -12.57
CA HIS A 9 0.41 -1.26 -13.53
C HIS A 9 0.47 -0.64 -14.93
N LYS A 10 -0.63 -0.01 -15.37
CA LYS A 10 -0.71 0.69 -16.66
C LYS A 10 0.23 1.90 -16.75
N SER A 11 0.51 2.57 -15.63
CA SER A 11 1.46 3.68 -15.62
C SER A 11 2.92 3.25 -15.77
N ALA A 12 3.23 1.95 -15.62
CA ALA A 12 4.58 1.38 -15.63
C ALA A 12 5.56 1.97 -14.60
N LYS A 13 5.10 2.85 -13.71
CA LYS A 13 5.94 3.49 -12.69
C LYS A 13 6.20 2.55 -11.52
N THR A 14 7.40 2.64 -10.97
CA THR A 14 7.77 2.04 -9.69
C THR A 14 7.19 2.85 -8.53
N TYR A 15 7.10 2.23 -7.34
CA TYR A 15 6.67 2.96 -6.15
C TYR A 15 7.67 4.06 -5.74
N ALA A 16 8.96 3.91 -6.11
CA ALA A 16 9.99 4.91 -5.86
C ALA A 16 9.83 6.17 -6.73
N GLU A 17 9.51 5.99 -8.02
CA GLU A 17 9.22 7.12 -8.92
C GLU A 17 7.95 7.86 -8.49
N LEU A 18 6.89 7.11 -8.16
CA LEU A 18 5.65 7.71 -7.62
C LEU A 18 5.90 8.47 -6.31
N ALA A 19 6.76 7.94 -5.44
CA ALA A 19 7.16 8.62 -4.21
C ALA A 19 7.89 9.95 -4.48
N GLN A 20 8.79 9.98 -5.46
CA GLN A 20 9.47 11.22 -5.87
C GLN A 20 8.48 12.26 -6.42
N GLU A 21 7.59 11.87 -7.33
CA GLU A 21 6.62 12.78 -7.96
C GLU A 21 5.58 13.34 -6.97
N THR A 22 5.17 12.52 -5.99
CA THR A 22 4.17 12.90 -4.99
C THR A 22 4.77 13.57 -3.75
N GLY A 23 6.08 13.45 -3.54
CA GLY A 23 6.76 13.86 -2.30
C GLY A 23 6.40 12.99 -1.09
N LEU A 24 5.81 11.80 -1.32
CA LEU A 24 5.42 10.86 -0.27
C LEU A 24 6.50 9.80 -0.04
N LYS A 25 6.44 9.10 1.10
CA LYS A 25 7.33 7.97 1.36
C LYS A 25 6.96 6.78 0.47
N ASN A 26 7.96 6.09 -0.09
CA ASN A 26 7.79 4.89 -0.93
C ASN A 26 6.85 3.85 -0.29
N VAL A 27 7.08 3.51 0.98
CA VAL A 27 6.24 2.55 1.71
C VAL A 27 4.80 3.04 1.82
N TYR A 28 4.59 4.34 2.06
CA TYR A 28 3.25 4.91 2.18
C TYR A 28 2.49 4.87 0.85
N VAL A 29 3.16 5.21 -0.26
CA VAL A 29 2.58 5.07 -1.62
C VAL A 29 2.17 3.61 -1.89
N ALA A 30 3.04 2.65 -1.57
CA ALA A 30 2.73 1.23 -1.74
C ALA A 30 1.56 0.78 -0.85
N GLN A 31 1.48 1.28 0.39
CA GLN A 31 0.40 0.95 1.32
C GLN A 31 -0.95 1.50 0.86
N ILE A 32 -0.99 2.76 0.41
CA ILE A 32 -2.22 3.38 -0.12
C ILE A 32 -2.72 2.60 -1.34
N LEU A 33 -1.86 2.31 -2.32
CA LEU A 33 -2.24 1.62 -3.55
C LEU A 33 -2.66 0.15 -3.32
N LYS A 34 -2.25 -0.45 -2.19
CA LYS A 34 -2.68 -1.78 -1.73
C LYS A 34 -3.88 -1.73 -0.77
N GLY A 35 -4.47 -0.55 -0.52
CA GLY A 35 -5.58 -0.39 0.41
C GLY A 35 -5.22 -0.74 1.86
N GLN A 36 -3.97 -0.51 2.28
CA GLN A 36 -3.48 -0.76 3.64
C GLN A 36 -3.36 0.52 4.48
N ALA A 37 -3.33 1.67 3.80
CA ALA A 37 -3.31 2.99 4.41
C ALA A 37 -4.33 3.91 3.73
N LEU A 38 -4.82 4.85 4.52
CA LEU A 38 -5.69 5.93 4.08
C LEU A 38 -4.88 6.97 3.28
N LEU A 39 -5.42 7.43 2.15
CA LEU A 39 -4.97 8.61 1.44
C LEU A 39 -5.55 9.86 2.13
N SER A 40 -4.68 10.69 2.69
CA SER A 40 -5.07 11.98 3.30
C SER A 40 -5.12 13.10 2.26
N ALA A 41 -4.92 14.36 2.66
CA ALA A 41 -5.05 15.57 1.84
C ALA A 41 -4.13 15.65 0.60
N GLU A 42 -3.39 14.60 0.29
CA GLU A 42 -2.46 14.48 -0.83
C GLU A 42 -3.10 13.90 -2.11
N ALA A 43 -4.42 13.75 -2.15
CA ALA A 43 -5.18 13.26 -3.31
C ALA A 43 -4.79 13.94 -4.63
N ALA A 44 -4.64 15.27 -4.64
CA ALA A 44 -4.21 16.02 -5.82
C ALA A 44 -2.82 15.61 -6.33
N ARG A 45 -1.91 15.23 -5.41
CA ARG A 45 -0.56 14.76 -5.78
C ARG A 45 -0.64 13.36 -6.41
N MET A 46 -1.49 12.50 -5.88
CA MET A 46 -1.72 11.16 -6.42
C MET A 46 -2.36 11.19 -7.81
N LEU A 47 -3.38 12.02 -8.03
CA LEU A 47 -4.01 12.21 -9.34
C LEU A 47 -3.01 12.71 -10.38
N ARG A 48 -2.10 13.62 -10.01
CA ARG A 48 -1.04 14.09 -10.90
C ARG A 48 -0.02 12.99 -11.24
N ALA A 49 0.36 12.15 -10.27
CA ALA A 49 1.32 11.07 -10.49
C ALA A 49 0.74 9.88 -11.27
N LEU A 50 -0.58 9.67 -11.15
CA LEU A 50 -1.36 8.63 -11.83
C LEU A 50 -2.57 9.26 -12.54
N PRO A 51 -2.38 9.90 -13.71
CA PRO A 51 -3.45 10.62 -14.41
C PRO A 51 -4.62 9.73 -14.89
N GLY A 52 -4.42 8.41 -14.92
CA GLY A 52 -5.47 7.43 -15.21
C GLY A 52 -6.24 6.93 -13.98
N LEU A 53 -6.03 7.52 -12.80
CA LEU A 53 -6.75 7.19 -11.57
C LEU A 53 -8.05 8.00 -11.53
N PRO A 54 -9.22 7.36 -11.67
CA PRO A 54 -10.49 8.07 -11.64
C PRO A 54 -10.84 8.53 -10.21
N GLU A 55 -11.61 9.60 -10.12
CA GLU A 55 -11.89 10.31 -8.85
C GLU A 55 -12.66 9.46 -7.84
N ASP A 56 -13.50 8.54 -8.31
CA ASP A 56 -14.21 7.56 -7.49
C ASP A 56 -13.25 6.64 -6.72
N LEU A 57 -12.20 6.15 -7.38
CA LEU A 57 -11.17 5.35 -6.71
C LEU A 57 -10.32 6.18 -5.75
N VAL A 58 -10.14 7.48 -6.02
CA VAL A 58 -9.49 8.39 -5.06
C VAL A 58 -10.34 8.52 -3.81
N LEU A 59 -11.67 8.69 -3.94
CA LEU A 59 -12.57 8.73 -2.79
C LEU A 59 -12.54 7.43 -2.00
N GLU A 60 -12.51 6.27 -2.66
CA GLU A 60 -12.32 4.96 -2.00
C GLU A 60 -11.01 4.92 -1.21
N MET A 61 -9.92 5.45 -1.76
CA MET A 61 -8.62 5.52 -1.07
C MET A 61 -8.63 6.48 0.13
N MET A 62 -9.58 7.41 0.20
CA MET A 62 -9.81 8.32 1.33
C MET A 62 -10.74 7.72 2.40
N GLU A 63 -11.19 6.48 2.24
CA GLU A 63 -11.86 5.75 3.32
C GLU A 63 -10.86 4.94 4.15
N PRO A 64 -11.04 4.83 5.48
CA PRO A 64 -10.21 3.97 6.31
C PRO A 64 -10.26 2.50 5.82
N PRO A 65 -9.12 1.87 5.50
CA PRO A 65 -9.12 0.54 4.93
C PRO A 65 -9.57 -0.51 5.95
N ARG A 66 -10.38 -1.46 5.50
CA ARG A 66 -10.70 -2.66 6.29
C ARG A 66 -9.46 -3.55 6.35
N ARG A 67 -8.83 -3.61 7.52
CA ARG A 67 -7.68 -4.48 7.77
C ARG A 67 -8.19 -5.85 8.25
N SER A 68 -8.23 -6.81 7.35
CA SER A 68 -8.47 -8.21 7.68
C SER A 68 -7.17 -9.00 7.62
N PHE A 69 -7.01 -9.96 8.52
CA PHE A 69 -5.94 -10.94 8.43
C PHE A 69 -6.33 -12.03 7.44
N ASP A 70 -5.48 -12.30 6.46
CA ASP A 70 -5.59 -13.45 5.56
C ASP A 70 -4.65 -14.55 6.07
N PRO A 71 -5.17 -15.69 6.56
CA PRO A 71 -4.35 -16.78 7.07
C PRO A 71 -3.34 -17.32 6.05
N PHE A 72 -3.68 -17.31 4.76
CA PHE A 72 -2.79 -17.82 3.71
C PHE A 72 -1.62 -16.87 3.44
N LEU A 73 -1.74 -15.60 3.84
CA LEU A 73 -0.67 -14.62 3.67
C LEU A 73 0.58 -14.95 4.49
N ILE A 74 0.43 -15.72 5.57
CA ILE A 74 1.56 -16.17 6.39
C ILE A 74 2.46 -17.17 5.65
N GLU A 75 1.96 -17.81 4.59
CA GLU A 75 2.71 -18.79 3.81
C GLU A 75 3.75 -18.12 2.90
N ASP A 76 3.60 -16.82 2.61
CA ASP A 76 4.61 -16.07 1.88
C ASP A 76 5.92 -16.03 2.69
N PRO A 77 7.06 -16.50 2.14
CA PRO A 77 8.30 -16.59 2.90
C PRO A 77 8.82 -15.25 3.46
N ALA A 78 8.54 -14.13 2.77
CA ALA A 78 8.97 -12.81 3.23
C ALA A 78 8.10 -12.33 4.41
N ILE A 79 6.82 -12.70 4.43
CA ILE A 79 5.90 -12.42 5.53
C ILE A 79 6.15 -13.36 6.71
N TYR A 80 6.30 -14.66 6.46
CA TYR A 80 6.64 -15.66 7.47
C TYR A 80 7.89 -15.28 8.27
N ARG A 81 8.97 -14.89 7.57
CA ARG A 81 10.23 -14.48 8.22
C ARG A 81 10.01 -13.32 9.18
N ARG A 82 9.20 -12.33 8.78
CA ARG A 82 8.89 -11.18 9.64
C ARG A 82 8.07 -11.60 10.86
N HIS A 83 7.06 -12.45 10.67
CA HIS A 83 6.26 -13.00 11.76
C HIS A 83 7.10 -13.79 12.76
N PHE A 84 8.01 -14.65 12.26
CA PHE A 84 8.91 -15.45 13.08
C PHE A 84 9.81 -14.60 13.97
N VAL A 85 10.39 -13.52 13.45
CA VAL A 85 11.22 -12.60 14.25
C VAL A 85 10.43 -12.04 15.43
N TYR A 86 9.17 -11.63 15.24
CA TYR A 86 8.33 -11.13 16.33
C TYR A 86 8.01 -12.21 17.36
N ALA A 87 7.68 -13.43 16.92
CA ALA A 87 7.40 -14.54 17.83
C ALA A 87 8.63 -14.92 18.67
N TYR A 88 9.80 -14.98 18.05
CA TYR A 88 11.06 -15.29 18.73
C TYR A 88 11.45 -14.22 19.75
N VAL A 89 11.34 -12.93 19.39
CA VAL A 89 11.62 -11.83 20.33
C VAL A 89 10.62 -11.82 21.48
N ALA A 90 9.34 -12.10 21.23
CA ALA A 90 8.33 -12.19 22.28
C ALA A 90 8.63 -13.32 23.28
N LEU A 91 9.11 -14.48 22.81
CA LEU A 91 9.52 -15.60 23.66
C LEU A 91 10.77 -15.32 24.49
N LEU A 92 11.67 -14.45 24.03
CA LEU A 92 12.88 -14.06 24.78
C LEU A 92 12.63 -12.98 25.84
N LEU A 93 11.47 -12.31 25.79
CA LEU A 93 11.07 -11.26 26.74
C LEU A 93 10.12 -11.79 27.84
N LEU A 94 9.87 -13.11 27.87
CA LEU A 94 9.11 -13.84 28.87
C LEU A 94 10.03 -14.79 29.64
#